data_AF-A0A346A286-F1
#
_entry.id   AF-A0A346A286-F1
#
_cell.length_a   1.000
_cell.length_b   1.000
_cell.length_c   1.000
_cell.angle_alpha   90.00
_cell.angle_beta   90.00
_cell.angle_gamma   90.00
#
_symmetry.space_group_name_H-M   'P 1'
#
loop_
_entity.id
_entity.type
_entity.pdbx_description
1 polymer ?
#
loop_
_entity_poly.entity_id
_entity_poly.type
_entity_poly.pdbx_seq_one_letter_code
_entity_poly.pdbx_strand_id
1 'polypeptide(L)'
;MSGRKTVSDMTLEEVRAERIRVTREYLDLLEEKERELVSAPAPTLPATEITPDDVRLVKWPLPDAMPVVLALSDEPQTAKEIVATLKRAGREFESDNPVRAVRAALKKAMATNHDVYTAGWAKYYLRSKSTRKTRQIEKAFAKTNGTGGRSTKEHGQRTAEGIAKRRSQGLEKWGRDKKATPEVVERAKEMMRGGMTLRETCRALGIAIPTLYQYGVRQRELKKEGQLRQKELALGDKTDGDNVVRFAKG
;
A
#
# COMPACT_ATOMS: atom_id res chain seq x y z
N MET A 1 -57.81 -24.11 -4.67
CA MET A 1 -56.39 -24.10 -4.27
C MET A 1 -55.59 -24.83 -5.34
N SER A 2 -54.94 -24.09 -6.24
CA SER A 2 -54.08 -24.70 -7.27
C SER A 2 -52.68 -24.89 -6.68
N GLY A 3 -52.23 -26.14 -6.57
CA GLY A 3 -50.91 -26.46 -6.02
C GLY A 3 -49.82 -25.87 -6.92
N ARG A 4 -48.89 -25.08 -6.34
CA ARG A 4 -47.69 -24.65 -7.07
C ARG A 4 -46.90 -25.91 -7.44
N LYS A 5 -46.76 -26.17 -8.74
CA LYS A 5 -45.82 -27.19 -9.25
C LYS A 5 -44.43 -26.88 -8.72
N THR A 6 -43.72 -27.88 -8.23
CA THR A 6 -42.30 -27.75 -7.90
C THR A 6 -41.48 -27.68 -9.18
N VAL A 7 -40.30 -27.06 -9.13
CA VAL A 7 -39.41 -26.89 -10.30
C VAL A 7 -39.06 -28.22 -10.98
N SER A 8 -39.10 -29.32 -10.23
CA SER A 8 -38.92 -30.69 -10.71
C SER A 8 -39.98 -31.15 -11.72
N ASP A 9 -41.17 -30.56 -11.67
CA ASP A 9 -42.35 -31.01 -12.40
C ASP A 9 -42.69 -30.07 -13.58
N MET A 10 -41.83 -29.07 -13.80
CA MET A 10 -41.96 -28.09 -14.87
C MET A 10 -41.12 -28.52 -16.08
N THR A 11 -41.72 -28.38 -17.25
CA THR A 11 -40.97 -28.47 -18.52
C THR A 11 -39.98 -27.30 -18.64
N LEU A 12 -38.95 -27.46 -19.48
CA LEU A 12 -37.92 -26.43 -19.66
C LEU A 12 -38.50 -25.07 -20.08
N GLU A 13 -39.57 -25.07 -20.87
CA GLU A 13 -40.27 -23.85 -21.30
C GLU A 13 -41.03 -23.19 -20.14
N GLU A 14 -41.71 -23.97 -19.29
CA GLU A 14 -42.37 -23.47 -18.09
C GLU A 14 -41.34 -22.87 -17.10
N VAL A 15 -40.18 -23.50 -16.92
CA VAL A 15 -39.11 -22.95 -16.07
C VAL A 15 -38.58 -21.61 -16.61
N ARG A 16 -38.44 -21.48 -17.94
CA ARG A 16 -38.02 -20.22 -18.57
C ARG A 16 -39.06 -19.13 -18.38
N ALA A 17 -40.33 -19.45 -18.58
CA ALA A 17 -41.44 -18.51 -18.35
C ALA A 17 -41.49 -18.04 -16.89
N GLU A 18 -41.32 -18.97 -15.94
CA GLU A 18 -41.33 -18.64 -14.51
C GLU A 18 -40.14 -17.78 -14.11
N ARG A 19 -38.95 -18.06 -14.65
CA ARG A 19 -37.75 -17.23 -14.44
C ARG A 19 -37.97 -15.81 -14.97
N ILE A 20 -38.59 -15.66 -16.14
CA ILE A 20 -38.91 -14.34 -16.71
C ILE A 20 -39.89 -13.60 -15.79
N ARG A 21 -40.91 -14.28 -15.25
CA ARG A 21 -41.87 -13.69 -14.32
C ARG A 21 -41.20 -13.16 -13.06
N VAL A 22 -40.40 -14.01 -12.39
CA VAL A 22 -39.69 -13.63 -11.15
C VAL A 22 -38.70 -12.48 -11.40
N THR A 23 -38.03 -12.47 -12.55
CA THR A 23 -37.10 -11.40 -12.90
C THR A 23 -37.82 -10.06 -13.08
N ARG A 24 -39.03 -10.06 -13.67
CA ARG A 24 -39.85 -8.85 -13.79
C ARG A 24 -40.35 -8.36 -12.44
N GLU A 25 -40.89 -9.24 -11.61
CA GLU A 25 -41.32 -8.91 -10.24
C GLU A 25 -40.16 -8.29 -9.42
N TYR A 26 -38.94 -8.81 -9.59
CA TYR A 26 -37.77 -8.25 -8.92
C TYR A 26 -37.38 -6.86 -9.44
N LEU A 27 -37.47 -6.64 -10.75
CA LEU A 27 -37.20 -5.31 -11.34
C LEU A 27 -38.23 -4.28 -10.89
N ASP A 28 -39.52 -4.65 -10.84
CA ASP A 28 -40.59 -3.77 -10.36
C ASP A 28 -40.36 -3.36 -8.89
N LEU A 29 -39.91 -4.29 -8.04
CA LEU A 29 -39.55 -4.00 -6.64
C LEU A 29 -38.34 -3.06 -6.52
N LEU A 30 -37.37 -3.15 -7.42
CA LEU A 30 -36.22 -2.23 -7.45
C LEU A 30 -36.66 -0.84 -7.90
N GLU A 31 -37.53 -0.72 -8.91
CA GLU A 31 -38.07 0.56 -9.34
C GLU A 31 -38.92 1.22 -8.25
N GLU A 32 -39.73 0.44 -7.52
CA GLU A 32 -40.51 0.95 -6.38
C GLU A 32 -39.58 1.47 -5.27
N LYS A 33 -38.52 0.73 -4.94
CA LYS A 33 -37.46 1.16 -4.03
C LYS A 33 -36.75 2.45 -4.49
N GLU A 34 -36.45 2.57 -5.77
CA GLU A 34 -35.83 3.78 -6.32
C GLU A 34 -36.80 4.97 -6.28
N ARG A 35 -38.09 4.76 -6.57
CA ARG A 35 -39.13 5.80 -6.42
C ARG A 35 -39.31 6.20 -4.96
N GLU A 36 -39.27 5.27 -4.01
CA GLU A 36 -39.25 5.59 -2.57
C GLU A 36 -38.03 6.45 -2.19
N LEU A 37 -36.85 6.15 -2.76
CA LEU A 37 -35.63 6.91 -2.49
C LEU A 37 -35.63 8.30 -3.13
N VAL A 38 -36.25 8.46 -4.31
CA VAL A 38 -36.34 9.73 -5.05
C VAL A 38 -37.51 10.59 -4.56
N SER A 39 -38.61 9.97 -4.12
CA SER A 39 -39.80 10.63 -3.58
C SER A 39 -39.75 10.83 -2.07
N ALA A 40 -38.78 10.24 -1.36
CA ALA A 40 -38.52 10.60 0.01
C ALA A 40 -38.16 12.10 0.04
N PRO A 41 -38.95 12.95 0.73
CA PRO A 41 -38.51 14.32 0.97
C PRO A 41 -37.12 14.21 1.61
N ALA A 42 -36.16 14.98 1.09
CA ALA A 42 -34.82 15.07 1.67
C ALA A 42 -34.99 15.11 3.19
N PRO A 43 -34.33 14.23 3.97
CA PRO A 43 -34.59 14.14 5.40
C PRO A 43 -34.45 15.54 5.95
N THR A 44 -35.59 16.14 6.30
CA THR A 44 -35.62 17.41 6.98
C THR A 44 -35.00 17.07 8.31
N LEU A 45 -33.69 17.30 8.41
CA LEU A 45 -32.98 17.18 9.67
C LEU A 45 -33.86 17.94 10.66
N PRO A 46 -34.36 17.28 11.72
CA PRO A 46 -35.20 17.96 12.68
C PRO A 46 -34.41 19.21 13.08
N ALA A 47 -35.02 20.39 12.96
CA ALA A 47 -34.45 21.63 13.45
C ALA A 47 -34.12 21.38 14.91
N THR A 48 -32.86 21.04 15.17
CA THR A 48 -32.48 20.36 16.39
C THR A 48 -32.21 21.48 17.36
N GLU A 49 -33.06 21.58 18.37
CA GLU A 49 -32.84 22.48 19.50
C GLU A 49 -31.40 22.30 19.97
N ILE A 50 -30.60 23.35 19.84
CA ILE A 50 -29.20 23.38 20.27
C ILE A 50 -29.22 23.05 21.76
N THR A 51 -28.69 21.89 22.14
CA THR A 51 -28.66 21.52 23.55
C THR A 51 -27.64 22.42 24.27
N PRO A 52 -27.80 22.70 25.57
CA PRO A 52 -26.84 23.51 26.32
C PRO A 52 -25.39 22.99 26.25
N ASP A 53 -25.21 21.69 26.02
CA ASP A 53 -23.92 21.05 25.85
C ASP A 53 -23.27 21.36 24.49
N ASP A 54 -24.07 21.62 23.45
CA ASP A 54 -23.57 22.02 22.11
C ASP A 54 -22.86 23.38 22.15
N VAL A 55 -23.33 24.32 22.98
CA VAL A 55 -22.72 25.65 23.14
C VAL A 55 -21.31 25.56 23.76
N ARG A 56 -21.07 24.56 24.62
CA ARG A 56 -19.77 24.36 25.28
C ARG A 56 -18.72 23.83 24.30
N LEU A 57 -19.14 23.00 23.33
CA LEU A 57 -18.26 22.38 22.34
C LEU A 57 -17.59 23.39 21.39
N VAL A 58 -18.21 24.56 21.19
CA VAL A 58 -17.66 25.63 20.34
C VAL A 58 -16.46 26.31 20.99
N LYS A 59 -16.48 26.51 22.31
CA LYS A 59 -15.47 27.30 23.03
C LYS A 59 -14.22 26.51 23.43
N TRP A 60 -14.33 25.18 23.50
CA TRP A 60 -13.26 24.34 24.02
C TRP A 60 -12.18 24.06 22.97
N PRO A 61 -10.89 23.92 23.37
CA PRO A 61 -9.87 23.39 22.47
C PRO A 61 -10.29 22.07 21.86
N LEU A 62 -9.94 21.83 20.59
CA LEU A 62 -10.43 20.66 19.85
C LEU A 62 -10.11 19.32 20.56
N PRO A 63 -8.93 19.11 21.17
CA PRO A 63 -8.66 17.88 21.94
C PRO A 63 -9.59 17.67 23.13
N ASP A 64 -9.92 18.75 23.86
CA ASP A 64 -10.71 18.70 25.09
C ASP A 64 -12.21 18.54 24.79
N ALA A 65 -12.64 18.97 23.61
CA ALA A 65 -14.01 18.76 23.14
C ALA A 65 -14.29 17.28 22.77
N MET A 66 -13.27 16.48 22.44
CA MET A 66 -13.48 15.12 21.93
C MET A 66 -14.17 14.18 22.94
N PRO A 67 -13.76 14.11 24.22
CA PRO A 67 -14.45 13.28 25.20
C PRO A 67 -15.91 13.68 25.39
N VAL A 68 -16.22 14.98 25.35
CA VAL A 68 -17.59 15.49 25.50
C VAL A 68 -18.45 15.09 24.31
N VAL A 69 -17.96 15.24 23.07
CA VAL A 69 -18.70 14.79 21.87
C VAL A 69 -18.95 13.28 21.92
N LEU A 70 -17.95 12.50 22.32
CA LEU A 70 -18.11 11.05 22.47
C LEU A 70 -19.05 10.68 23.62
N ALA A 71 -19.15 11.50 24.67
CA ALA A 71 -20.08 11.32 25.77
C ALA A 71 -21.54 11.61 25.37
N LEU A 72 -21.77 12.38 24.31
CA LEU A 72 -23.12 12.62 23.77
C LEU A 72 -23.61 11.47 22.87
N SER A 73 -22.70 10.62 22.37
CA SER A 73 -23.04 9.49 21.51
C SER A 73 -23.10 8.19 22.30
N ASP A 74 -24.12 7.36 22.04
CA ASP A 74 -24.22 6.01 22.62
C ASP A 74 -23.57 4.94 21.73
N GLU A 75 -23.16 5.31 20.52
CA GLU A 75 -22.46 4.44 19.60
C GLU A 75 -21.04 4.94 19.28
N PRO A 76 -20.10 4.03 18.92
CA PRO A 76 -18.78 4.42 18.45
C PRO A 76 -18.86 5.24 17.15
N GLN A 77 -18.28 6.44 17.17
CA GLN A 77 -18.36 7.38 16.05
C GLN A 77 -17.10 7.40 15.18
N THR A 78 -17.28 7.63 13.89
CA THR A 78 -16.16 7.93 12.98
C THR A 78 -15.74 9.38 13.09
N ALA A 79 -14.51 9.69 12.67
CA ALA A 79 -14.05 11.08 12.61
C ALA A 79 -14.92 11.99 11.70
N LYS A 80 -15.60 11.41 10.70
CA LYS A 80 -16.54 12.16 9.84
C LYS A 80 -17.82 12.53 10.58
N GLU A 81 -18.37 11.59 11.35
CA GLU A 81 -19.56 11.84 12.18
C GLU A 81 -19.27 12.88 13.26
N ILE A 82 -18.12 12.78 13.93
CA ILE A 82 -17.70 13.77 14.94
C ILE A 82 -17.58 15.17 14.34
N VAL A 83 -17.03 15.30 13.13
CA VAL A 83 -17.01 16.59 12.40
C VAL A 83 -18.43 17.09 12.13
N ALA A 84 -19.35 16.23 11.70
CA ALA A 84 -20.72 16.61 11.43
C ALA A 84 -21.44 17.11 12.70
N THR A 85 -21.22 16.44 13.84
CA THR A 85 -21.75 16.86 15.15
C THR A 85 -21.18 18.21 15.58
N LEU A 86 -19.86 18.41 15.45
CA LEU A 86 -19.21 19.68 15.79
C LEU A 86 -19.66 20.83 14.89
N LYS A 87 -19.85 20.59 13.59
CA LYS A 87 -20.42 21.58 12.67
C LYS A 87 -21.87 21.93 13.05
N ARG A 88 -22.66 20.93 13.44
CA ARG A 88 -24.04 21.14 13.94
C ARG A 88 -24.04 21.98 15.21
N ALA A 89 -23.07 21.78 16.10
CA ALA A 89 -22.89 22.61 17.28
C ALA A 89 -22.40 24.05 16.98
N GLY A 90 -22.15 24.41 15.72
CA GLY A 90 -21.70 25.74 15.32
C GLY A 90 -20.18 25.94 15.40
N ARG A 91 -19.39 24.86 15.46
CA ARG A 91 -17.93 24.96 15.50
C ARG A 91 -17.34 25.12 14.10
N GLU A 92 -16.56 26.17 13.93
CA GLU A 92 -15.73 26.39 12.74
C GLU A 92 -14.38 25.67 12.88
N PHE A 93 -13.84 25.21 11.75
CA PHE A 93 -12.55 24.53 11.68
C PHE A 93 -11.58 25.39 10.88
N GLU A 94 -10.43 25.69 11.47
CA GLU A 94 -9.35 26.44 10.80
C GLU A 94 -8.70 25.66 9.65
N SER A 95 -8.76 24.33 9.69
CA SER A 95 -8.10 23.47 8.71
C SER A 95 -8.98 23.20 7.49
N ASP A 96 -8.37 23.22 6.29
CA ASP A 96 -9.01 22.79 5.02
C ASP A 96 -9.61 21.39 5.08
N ASN A 97 -9.03 20.51 5.92
CA ASN A 97 -9.52 19.15 6.13
C ASN A 97 -9.94 18.91 7.60
N PRO A 98 -11.21 19.19 7.96
CA PRO A 98 -11.69 19.09 9.34
C PRO A 98 -11.60 17.66 9.88
N VAL A 99 -11.71 16.64 9.03
CA VAL A 99 -11.57 15.23 9.43
C VAL A 99 -10.15 14.92 9.91
N ARG A 100 -9.13 15.49 9.26
CA ARG A 100 -7.74 15.35 9.72
C ARG A 100 -7.51 16.07 11.04
N ALA A 101 -8.06 17.27 11.23
CA ALA A 101 -7.96 18.00 12.48
C ALA A 101 -8.61 17.22 13.64
N VAL A 102 -9.81 16.68 13.44
CA VAL A 102 -10.48 15.82 14.44
C VAL A 102 -9.69 14.55 14.72
N ARG A 103 -9.12 13.88 13.71
CA ARG A 103 -8.24 12.71 13.96
C ARG A 103 -7.00 13.06 14.77
N ALA A 104 -6.38 14.22 14.51
CA ALA A 104 -5.23 14.69 15.28
C ALA A 104 -5.61 15.02 16.72
N ALA A 105 -6.77 15.68 16.92
CA ALA A 105 -7.31 15.98 18.22
C ALA A 105 -7.66 14.71 19.01
N LEU A 106 -8.30 13.71 18.38
CA LEU A 106 -8.58 12.41 18.99
C LEU A 106 -7.31 11.67 19.41
N LYS A 107 -6.26 11.70 18.58
CA LYS A 107 -4.95 11.11 18.96
C LYS A 107 -4.34 11.80 20.18
N LYS A 108 -4.43 13.13 20.26
CA LYS A 108 -3.99 13.88 21.45
C LYS A 108 -4.84 13.56 22.66
N ALA A 109 -6.17 13.55 22.50
CA ALA A 109 -7.12 13.22 23.55
C ALA A 109 -6.90 11.80 24.10
N MET A 110 -6.57 10.81 23.26
CA MET A 110 -6.22 9.46 23.71
C MET A 110 -4.91 9.39 24.49
N ALA A 111 -3.95 10.27 24.20
CA ALA A 111 -2.69 10.34 24.93
C ALA A 111 -2.87 10.95 26.33
N THR A 112 -3.80 11.90 26.46
CA THR A 112 -4.09 12.61 27.72
C THR A 112 -5.17 11.93 28.56
N ASN A 113 -6.19 11.34 27.92
CA ASN A 113 -7.36 10.73 28.56
C ASN A 113 -7.43 9.24 28.22
N HIS A 114 -7.16 8.38 29.22
CA HIS A 114 -7.23 6.92 29.09
C HIS A 114 -8.64 6.37 28.84
N ASP A 115 -9.66 7.21 28.99
CA ASP A 115 -11.05 6.84 28.74
C ASP A 115 -11.39 6.83 27.24
N VAL A 116 -10.69 7.62 26.42
CA VAL A 116 -10.91 7.64 24.96
C VAL A 116 -10.14 6.49 24.31
N TYR A 117 -10.80 5.68 23.48
CA TYR A 117 -10.15 4.58 22.77
C TYR A 117 -10.72 4.37 21.35
N THR A 118 -9.96 3.65 20.52
CA THR A 118 -10.40 3.23 19.18
C THR A 118 -11.14 1.90 19.26
N ALA A 119 -12.43 1.90 18.89
CA ALA A 119 -13.33 0.75 18.98
C ALA A 119 -13.37 -0.12 17.70
N GLY A 120 -12.37 -0.01 16.80
CA GLY A 120 -12.33 -0.72 15.52
C GLY A 120 -12.18 0.23 14.33
N TRP A 121 -12.63 -0.16 13.13
CA TRP A 121 -12.55 0.52 11.81
C TRP A 121 -12.61 2.06 11.84
N ALA A 122 -11.54 2.71 12.31
CA ALA A 122 -11.46 4.16 12.53
C ALA A 122 -12.62 4.76 13.36
N LYS A 123 -13.23 3.98 14.26
CA LYS A 123 -14.28 4.43 15.19
C LYS A 123 -13.71 4.70 16.58
N TYR A 124 -14.24 5.71 17.25
CA TYR A 124 -13.79 6.19 18.55
C TYR A 124 -14.93 6.12 19.56
N TYR A 125 -14.60 5.81 20.82
CA TYR A 125 -15.58 5.65 21.88
C TYR A 125 -14.98 5.91 23.27
N LEU A 126 -15.84 5.99 24.28
CA LEU A 126 -15.45 6.11 25.69
C LEU A 126 -15.50 4.75 26.38
N ARG A 127 -14.45 4.44 27.15
CA ARG A 127 -14.31 3.20 27.91
C ARG A 127 -15.34 3.16 29.05
N SER A 128 -15.63 4.29 29.67
CA SER A 128 -16.69 4.50 30.66
C SER A 128 -18.08 4.11 30.15
N LYS A 129 -18.36 4.34 28.87
CA LYS A 129 -19.60 3.91 28.20
C LYS A 129 -19.57 2.46 27.67
N SER A 130 -18.45 1.75 27.79
CA SER A 130 -18.37 0.36 27.31
C SER A 130 -19.02 -0.61 28.31
N THR A 131 -20.09 -1.29 27.89
CA THR A 131 -20.69 -2.41 28.61
C THR A 131 -19.80 -3.67 28.53
N ARG A 132 -20.08 -4.71 29.33
CA ARG A 132 -19.32 -5.99 29.33
C ARG A 132 -19.12 -6.59 27.92
N LYS A 133 -20.08 -6.39 27.00
CA LYS A 133 -19.98 -6.80 25.58
C LYS A 133 -18.94 -5.99 24.79
N THR A 134 -18.83 -4.68 24.99
CA THR A 134 -17.83 -3.84 24.31
C THR A 134 -16.41 -4.02 24.87
N ARG A 135 -16.26 -4.48 26.13
CA ARG A 135 -14.95 -4.99 26.64
C ARG A 135 -14.48 -6.28 25.93
N GLN A 136 -15.39 -7.17 25.52
CA GLN A 136 -15.03 -8.32 24.71
C GLN A 136 -14.60 -7.89 23.30
N ILE A 137 -15.22 -6.84 22.78
CA ILE A 137 -14.84 -6.19 21.52
C ILE A 137 -13.46 -5.52 21.65
N GLU A 138 -13.12 -4.87 22.78
CA GLU A 138 -11.74 -4.42 23.05
C GLU A 138 -10.73 -5.57 23.07
N LYS A 139 -11.05 -6.69 23.74
CA LYS A 139 -10.19 -7.89 23.71
C LYS A 139 -10.05 -8.47 22.29
N ALA A 140 -11.11 -8.43 21.49
CA ALA A 140 -11.10 -8.89 20.11
C ALA A 140 -10.29 -7.94 19.19
N PHE A 141 -10.38 -6.63 19.39
CA PHE A 141 -9.66 -5.62 18.60
C PHE A 141 -8.21 -5.42 19.02
N ALA A 142 -7.87 -5.60 20.30
CA ALA A 142 -6.48 -5.77 20.73
C ALA A 142 -5.80 -6.93 19.96
N LYS A 143 -6.57 -7.93 19.54
CA LYS A 143 -6.10 -9.06 18.74
C LYS A 143 -5.98 -8.76 17.23
N THR A 144 -6.76 -7.82 16.68
CA THR A 144 -6.93 -7.61 15.22
C THR A 144 -6.40 -6.29 14.67
N ASN A 145 -6.19 -5.25 15.48
CA ASN A 145 -5.44 -4.07 15.03
C ASN A 145 -3.99 -4.51 14.85
N GLY A 146 -3.47 -4.44 13.62
CA GLY A 146 -2.26 -5.08 13.07
C GLY A 146 -0.93 -5.09 13.85
N THR A 147 -0.87 -4.57 15.07
CA THR A 147 0.18 -4.79 16.08
C THR A 147 -0.18 -5.89 17.09
N GLY A 148 -1.38 -6.47 17.06
CA GLY A 148 -1.80 -7.59 17.91
C GLY A 148 -1.65 -7.35 19.41
N GLY A 149 -1.84 -6.10 19.86
CA GLY A 149 -1.72 -5.72 21.27
C GLY A 149 -0.28 -5.69 21.79
N ARG A 150 0.71 -5.73 20.89
CA ARG A 150 2.13 -5.82 21.24
C ARG A 150 2.81 -4.46 21.15
N SER A 151 3.78 -4.27 22.03
CA SER A 151 4.59 -3.05 22.03
C SER A 151 5.44 -2.95 20.75
N THR A 152 5.78 -1.74 20.33
CA THR A 152 6.69 -1.48 19.20
C THR A 152 8.02 -2.23 19.35
N LYS A 153 8.47 -2.40 20.59
CA LYS A 153 9.71 -3.12 20.94
C LYS A 153 9.60 -4.62 20.65
N GLU A 154 8.49 -5.23 21.01
CA GLU A 154 8.21 -6.66 20.76
C GLU A 154 8.06 -6.97 19.26
N HIS A 155 7.42 -6.07 18.50
CA HIS A 155 7.38 -6.17 17.04
C HIS A 155 8.79 -6.08 16.43
N GLY A 156 9.62 -5.15 16.91
CA GLY A 156 10.99 -4.99 16.45
C GLY A 156 11.82 -6.25 16.66
N GLN A 157 11.73 -6.86 17.85
CA GLN A 157 12.44 -8.10 18.19
C GLN A 157 12.05 -9.26 17.27
N ARG A 158 10.75 -9.49 17.06
CA ARG A 158 10.27 -10.56 16.18
C ARG A 158 10.65 -10.34 14.71
N THR A 159 10.69 -9.07 14.27
CA THR A 159 11.15 -8.74 12.92
C THR A 159 12.63 -9.06 12.77
N ALA A 160 13.44 -8.74 13.78
CA ALA A 160 14.86 -9.09 13.81
C ALA A 160 15.06 -10.61 13.83
N GLU A 161 14.30 -11.36 14.64
CA GLU A 161 14.30 -12.82 14.67
C GLU A 161 13.90 -13.44 13.33
N GLY A 162 12.87 -12.88 12.68
CA GLY A 162 12.43 -13.33 11.36
C GLY A 162 13.49 -13.08 10.28
N ILE A 163 14.18 -11.94 10.34
CA ILE A 163 15.32 -11.64 9.45
C ILE A 163 16.48 -12.59 9.74
N ALA A 164 16.81 -12.85 11.01
CA ALA A 164 17.85 -13.78 11.41
C ALA A 164 17.56 -15.22 10.95
N LYS A 165 16.30 -15.66 11.07
CA LYS A 165 15.86 -16.97 10.56
C LYS A 165 15.96 -17.07 9.05
N ARG A 166 15.61 -16.01 8.30
CA ARG A 166 15.79 -15.98 6.84
C ARG A 166 17.26 -15.98 6.44
N ARG A 167 18.13 -15.30 7.21
CA ARG A 167 19.58 -15.35 7.02
C ARG A 167 20.13 -16.77 7.24
N SER A 168 19.69 -17.47 8.29
CA SER A 168 20.14 -18.84 8.55
C SER A 168 19.62 -19.87 7.53
N GLN A 169 18.48 -19.57 6.88
CA GLN A 169 17.94 -20.37 5.78
C GLN A 169 18.64 -20.14 4.43
N GLY A 170 19.71 -19.36 4.39
CA GLY A 170 20.50 -19.18 3.17
C GLY A 170 19.79 -18.34 2.10
N LEU A 171 18.88 -17.44 2.47
CA LEU A 171 18.44 -16.39 1.55
C LEU A 171 19.64 -15.46 1.26
N GLU A 172 20.46 -15.83 0.28
CA GLU A 172 21.69 -15.13 -0.11
C GLU A 172 21.42 -13.73 -0.65
N LYS A 173 20.23 -13.50 -1.23
CA LYS A 173 19.88 -12.22 -1.85
C LYS A 173 19.15 -11.33 -0.85
N TRP A 174 19.93 -10.49 -0.18
CA TRP A 174 19.44 -9.37 0.60
C TRP A 174 19.76 -8.04 -0.09
N GLY A 175 18.78 -7.15 -0.14
CA GLY A 175 18.91 -5.84 -0.77
C GLY A 175 18.56 -5.82 -2.25
N ARG A 176 19.00 -4.76 -2.93
CA ARG A 176 18.67 -4.49 -4.33
C ARG A 176 19.41 -5.46 -5.27
N ASP A 177 18.72 -5.96 -6.28
CA ASP A 177 19.34 -6.76 -7.34
C ASP A 177 20.47 -5.98 -8.03
N LYS A 178 21.65 -6.61 -8.09
CA LYS A 178 22.84 -6.04 -8.73
C LYS A 178 22.66 -6.10 -10.25
N LYS A 179 22.50 -4.93 -10.88
CA LYS A 179 22.44 -4.82 -12.36
C LYS A 179 23.78 -5.11 -13.04
N ALA A 180 24.90 -4.89 -12.34
CA ALA A 180 26.23 -5.25 -12.80
C ALA A 180 26.59 -6.66 -12.32
N THR A 181 26.18 -7.67 -13.09
CA THR A 181 26.65 -9.05 -12.89
C THR A 181 28.09 -9.19 -13.37
N PRO A 182 28.85 -10.21 -12.91
CA PRO A 182 30.22 -10.42 -13.37
C PRO A 182 30.35 -10.52 -14.89
N GLU A 183 29.39 -11.16 -15.55
CA GLU A 183 29.32 -11.28 -17.02
C GLU A 183 29.22 -9.91 -17.70
N VAL A 184 28.40 -9.01 -17.15
CA VAL A 184 28.24 -7.66 -17.71
C VAL A 184 29.51 -6.83 -17.50
N VAL A 185 30.22 -7.05 -16.40
CA VAL A 185 31.52 -6.42 -16.14
C VAL A 185 32.58 -6.92 -17.12
N GLU A 186 32.63 -8.21 -17.42
CA GLU A 186 33.55 -8.76 -18.42
C GLU A 186 33.24 -8.24 -19.83
N ARG A 187 31.95 -8.19 -20.23
CA ARG A 187 31.54 -7.56 -21.49
C ARG A 187 31.96 -6.10 -21.56
N ALA A 188 31.84 -5.35 -20.45
CA ALA A 188 32.32 -3.98 -20.40
C ALA A 188 33.84 -3.88 -20.65
N LYS A 189 34.63 -4.79 -20.05
CA LYS A 189 36.09 -4.83 -20.27
C LYS A 189 36.44 -5.13 -21.73
N GLU A 190 35.74 -6.06 -22.37
CA GLU A 190 35.95 -6.40 -23.78
C GLU A 190 35.65 -5.23 -24.72
N MET A 191 34.51 -4.54 -24.54
CA MET A 191 34.17 -3.36 -25.34
C MET A 191 35.23 -2.25 -25.21
N MET A 192 35.79 -2.08 -24.01
CA MET A 192 36.83 -1.09 -23.74
C MET A 192 38.20 -1.49 -24.29
N ARG A 193 38.54 -2.79 -24.31
CA ARG A 193 39.72 -3.32 -25.03
C ARG A 193 39.58 -3.08 -26.55
N GLY A 194 38.36 -3.18 -27.08
CA GLY A 194 38.01 -2.82 -28.46
C GLY A 194 38.06 -1.32 -28.77
N GLY A 195 38.37 -0.47 -27.78
CA GLY A 195 38.59 0.96 -27.98
C GLY A 195 37.41 1.87 -27.67
N MET A 196 36.25 1.32 -27.26
CA MET A 196 35.12 2.13 -26.82
C MET A 196 35.45 2.94 -25.57
N THR A 197 34.85 4.13 -25.45
CA THR A 197 35.03 4.95 -24.26
C THR A 197 34.18 4.44 -23.09
N LEU A 198 34.61 4.70 -21.85
CA LEU A 198 33.87 4.30 -20.65
C LEU A 198 32.41 4.79 -20.68
N ARG A 199 32.18 6.01 -21.20
CA ARG A 199 30.84 6.60 -21.28
C ARG A 199 29.95 5.87 -22.29
N GLU A 200 30.51 5.45 -23.43
CA GLU A 200 29.78 4.69 -24.45
C GLU A 200 29.47 3.28 -23.97
N THR A 201 30.43 2.61 -23.35
CA THR A 201 30.24 1.28 -22.75
C THR A 201 29.16 1.31 -21.66
N CYS A 202 29.17 2.31 -20.78
CA CYS A 202 28.12 2.50 -19.77
C CYS A 202 26.72 2.71 -20.38
N ARG A 203 26.60 3.50 -21.46
CA ARG A 203 25.32 3.70 -22.15
C ARG A 203 24.84 2.41 -22.81
N ALA A 204 25.74 1.67 -23.48
CA ALA A 204 25.41 0.43 -24.16
C ALA A 204 24.92 -0.66 -23.19
N LEU A 205 25.50 -0.72 -21.98
CA LEU A 205 25.15 -1.72 -20.97
C LEU A 205 24.11 -1.24 -19.96
N GLY A 206 23.64 0.01 -20.04
CA GLY A 206 22.66 0.58 -19.12
C GLY A 206 23.15 0.69 -17.67
N ILE A 207 24.46 0.86 -17.46
CA ILE A 207 25.12 0.89 -16.15
C ILE A 207 25.70 2.28 -15.88
N ALA A 208 25.62 2.73 -14.63
CA ALA A 208 26.22 3.99 -14.20
C ALA A 208 27.76 3.89 -14.14
N ILE A 209 28.46 4.96 -14.53
CA ILE A 209 29.93 5.04 -14.53
C ILE A 209 30.56 4.64 -13.17
N PRO A 210 30.06 5.11 -12.01
CA PRO A 210 30.62 4.74 -10.71
C PRO A 210 30.56 3.23 -10.44
N THR A 211 29.57 2.54 -11.01
CA THR A 211 29.43 1.09 -10.85
C THR A 211 30.63 0.38 -11.45
N LEU A 212 31.06 0.70 -12.68
CA LEU A 212 32.23 0.05 -13.30
C LEU A 212 33.53 0.32 -12.53
N TYR A 213 33.71 1.52 -11.98
CA TYR A 213 34.85 1.82 -11.11
C TYR A 213 34.86 1.00 -9.83
N GLN A 214 33.69 0.76 -9.21
CA GLN A 214 33.57 -0.10 -8.03
C GLN A 214 34.01 -1.54 -8.31
N TYR A 215 33.89 -2.01 -9.55
CA TYR A 215 34.38 -3.31 -10.01
C TYR A 215 35.83 -3.27 -10.53
N GLY A 216 36.57 -2.18 -10.32
CA GLY A 216 37.99 -2.06 -10.69
C GLY A 216 38.24 -1.87 -12.19
N VAL A 217 37.22 -1.56 -12.99
CA VAL A 217 37.38 -1.36 -14.44
C VAL A 217 38.05 -0.01 -14.71
N ARG A 218 39.28 -0.03 -15.23
CA ARG A 218 40.06 1.17 -15.56
C ARG A 218 40.35 1.26 -17.06
N GLN A 219 39.81 2.29 -17.70
CA GLN A 219 39.91 2.48 -19.15
C GLN A 219 41.35 2.52 -19.67
N ARG A 220 42.27 3.15 -18.93
CA ARG A 220 43.66 3.31 -19.34
C ARG A 220 44.40 1.97 -19.44
N GLU A 221 44.10 1.04 -18.54
CA GLU A 221 44.75 -0.28 -18.48
C GLU A 221 44.21 -1.17 -19.60
N LEU A 222 42.89 -1.25 -19.74
CA LEU A 222 42.22 -2.07 -20.75
C LEU A 222 42.52 -1.63 -22.19
N LYS A 223 42.67 -0.32 -22.43
CA LYS A 223 43.05 0.19 -23.75
C LYS A 223 44.48 -0.19 -24.13
N LYS A 224 45.40 -0.20 -23.16
CA LYS A 224 46.78 -0.67 -23.37
C LYS A 224 46.81 -2.16 -23.69
N GLU A 225 46.05 -2.97 -22.95
CA GLU A 225 45.90 -4.42 -23.23
C GLU A 225 45.36 -4.69 -24.63
N GLY A 226 44.32 -3.96 -25.05
CA GLY A 226 43.76 -4.08 -26.40
C GLY A 226 44.77 -3.74 -27.50
N GLN A 227 45.55 -2.68 -27.31
CA GLN A 227 46.61 -2.28 -28.24
C GLN A 227 47.75 -3.31 -28.31
N LEU A 228 48.12 -3.94 -27.20
CA LEU A 228 49.13 -5.01 -27.17
C LEU A 228 48.63 -6.25 -27.92
N ARG A 229 47.38 -6.68 -27.69
CA ARG A 229 46.78 -7.81 -28.42
C ARG A 229 46.71 -7.59 -29.92
N GLN A 230 46.33 -6.38 -30.35
CA GLN A 230 46.31 -6.03 -31.77
C GLN A 230 47.71 -6.05 -32.40
N LYS A 231 48.75 -5.63 -31.64
CA LYS A 231 50.14 -5.70 -32.10
C LYS A 231 50.65 -7.14 -32.20
N GLU A 232 50.30 -8.01 -31.25
CA GLU A 232 50.66 -9.44 -31.27
C GLU A 232 50.01 -10.16 -32.46
N LEU A 233 48.71 -9.93 -32.71
CA LEU A 233 48.01 -10.48 -33.87
C LEU A 233 48.63 -10.00 -35.20
N ALA A 234 48.96 -8.71 -35.30
CA ALA A 234 49.61 -8.14 -36.48
C ALA A 234 51.07 -8.62 -36.68
N LEU A 235 51.72 -9.17 -35.64
CA LEU A 235 53.04 -9.77 -35.74
C LEU A 235 52.96 -11.24 -36.18
N GLY A 236 51.95 -11.98 -35.70
CA GLY A 236 51.70 -13.38 -36.06
C GLY A 236 51.37 -13.58 -37.55
N ASP A 237 50.58 -12.67 -38.14
CA ASP A 237 50.26 -12.73 -39.57
C ASP A 237 51.49 -12.48 -40.49
N LYS A 238 52.55 -11.82 -39.99
CA LYS A 238 53.77 -11.58 -40.77
C LYS A 238 54.70 -12.78 -40.79
N THR A 239 54.69 -13.61 -39.75
CA THR A 239 55.56 -14.79 -39.65
C THR A 239 55.10 -15.95 -40.53
N ASP A 240 53.80 -16.05 -40.83
CA ASP A 240 53.27 -17.09 -41.72
C ASP A 240 53.40 -16.73 -43.21
N GLY A 241 53.45 -15.43 -43.55
CA GLY A 241 53.65 -14.97 -44.93
C GLY A 241 55.08 -15.13 -45.46
N ASP A 242 56.10 -15.01 -44.60
CA ASP A 242 57.51 -15.06 -45.01
C ASP A 242 58.08 -16.48 -45.15
N ASN A 243 57.43 -17.49 -44.57
CA ASN A 243 57.85 -18.90 -44.71
C ASN A 243 57.36 -19.57 -46.00
N VAL A 244 56.32 -19.04 -46.67
CA VAL A 244 55.79 -19.63 -47.91
C VAL A 244 56.64 -19.26 -49.14
N VAL A 245 57.37 -18.14 -49.12
CA VAL A 245 58.13 -17.66 -50.29
C VAL A 245 59.52 -18.31 -50.40
N ARG A 246 60.06 -18.92 -49.33
CA ARG A 246 61.42 -19.52 -49.35
C ARG A 246 61.49 -20.97 -49.84
N PHE A 247 60.36 -21.66 -50.01
CA PHE A 247 60.34 -23.06 -50.47
C PHE A 247 60.00 -23.25 -51.96
N ALA A 248 59.84 -22.17 -52.74
CA ALA A 248 59.48 -22.25 -54.16
C ALA A 248 60.65 -22.11 -55.15
N LYS A 249 61.91 -22.18 -54.68
CA LYS A 249 63.11 -22.22 -55.54
C LYS A 249 64.08 -23.28 -55.03
N GLY A 250 63.90 -24.50 -55.51
CA GLY A 250 64.82 -25.63 -55.39
C GLY A 250 64.50 -26.63 -56.47
#